data_AF-A0A365PM96-F1
#
_entry.id   AF-A0A365PM96-F1
#
_cell.length_a   1.000
_cell.length_b   1.000
_cell.length_c   1.000
_cell.angle_alpha   90.00
_cell.angle_beta   90.00
_cell.angle_gamma   90.00
#
_symmetry.space_group_name_H-M   'P 1'
#
loop_
_entity.id
_entity.type
_entity.pdbx_description
1 polymer ?
#
loop_
_entity_poly.entity_id
_entity_poly.type
_entity_poly.pdbx_seq_one_letter_code
_entity_poly.pdbx_strand_id
1 'polypeptide(L)' 'MVSKNILACFEIWLIKGGFKGKRTQTSVQYFNAKQRLEMDYLGRMNKPMKQKYMLFLKQYLNNGKEFLESLKVA' A
#
# COMPACT_ATOMS: atom_id res chain seq x y z
N MET A 1 16.29 -11.95 8.15
CA MET A 1 15.28 -11.41 9.07
C MET A 1 14.67 -10.19 8.40
N VAL A 2 13.64 -10.36 7.56
CA VAL A 2 13.02 -9.22 6.86
C VAL A 2 12.28 -8.42 7.94
N SER A 3 12.79 -7.24 8.27
CA SER A 3 12.01 -6.28 9.05
C SER A 3 10.65 -6.18 8.39
N LYS A 4 9.59 -6.50 9.13
CA LYS A 4 8.20 -6.48 8.67
C LYS A 4 7.83 -5.02 8.37
N ASN A 5 8.30 -4.50 7.25
CA ASN A 5 8.11 -3.12 6.89
C ASN A 5 6.63 -2.95 6.53
N ILE A 6 5.92 -2.17 7.34
CA ILE A 6 4.50 -1.87 7.15
C ILE A 6 4.22 -1.30 5.75
N LEU A 7 5.21 -0.62 5.15
CA LEU A 7 5.16 -0.16 3.77
C LEU A 7 5.08 -1.34 2.79
N ALA A 8 5.93 -2.36 2.93
CA ALA A 8 5.89 -3.54 2.06
C ALA A 8 4.57 -4.31 2.19
N CYS A 9 4.02 -4.41 3.41
CA CYS A 9 2.68 -4.97 3.62
C CYS A 9 1.61 -4.14 2.91
N PHE A 10 1.70 -2.82 2.95
CA PHE A 10 0.77 -1.93 2.24
C PHE A 10 0.89 -2.10 0.71
N GLU A 11 2.10 -2.21 0.16
CA GLU A 11 2.28 -2.47 -1.28
C GLU A 11 1.62 -3.80 -1.69
N ILE A 12 1.80 -4.87 -0.91
CA ILE A 12 1.17 -6.17 -1.19
C ILE A 12 -0.35 -6.07 -1.07
N TRP A 13 -0.87 -5.36 -0.06
CA TRP A 13 -2.30 -5.13 0.11
C TRP A 13 -2.91 -4.42 -1.11
N LEU A 14 -2.21 -3.44 -1.68
CA LEU A 14 -2.62 -2.78 -2.93
C LEU A 14 -2.64 -3.77 -4.11
N ILE A 15 -1.60 -4.59 -4.26
CA ILE A 15 -1.50 -5.57 -5.35
C ILE A 15 -2.63 -6.61 -5.24
N LYS A 16 -2.88 -7.17 -4.05
CA LYS A 16 -4.01 -8.07 -3.80
C LYS A 16 -5.37 -7.40 -4.05
N GLY A 17 -5.44 -6.09 -3.84
CA GLY A 17 -6.59 -5.23 -4.19
C GLY A 17 -6.72 -4.90 -5.68
N GLY A 18 -5.90 -5.50 -6.55
CA GLY A 18 -5.96 -5.36 -8.01
C GLY A 18 -5.27 -4.11 -8.56
N PHE A 19 -4.39 -3.47 -7.79
CA PHE A 19 -3.57 -2.37 -8.28
C PHE A 19 -2.29 -2.87 -8.95
N LYS A 20 -1.89 -2.19 -10.02
CA LYS A 20 -0.58 -2.37 -10.66
C LYS A 20 0.37 -1.27 -10.22
N GLY A 21 1.54 -1.66 -9.75
CA GLY A 21 2.60 -0.73 -9.33
C GLY A 21 3.43 -0.25 -10.53
N LYS A 22 3.83 1.02 -10.51
CA LYS A 22 4.82 1.61 -11.41
C LYS A 22 5.67 2.58 -10.62
N ARG A 23 6.99 2.41 -10.71
CA ARG A 23 7.95 3.37 -10.18
C ARG A 23 8.40 4.29 -11.30
N THR A 24 8.43 5.58 -11.01
CA THR A 24 9.00 6.61 -11.88
C THR A 24 10.23 7.20 -11.21
N GLN A 25 10.91 8.12 -11.88
CA GLN A 25 12.06 8.81 -11.29
C GLN A 25 11.68 9.65 -10.06
N THR A 26 10.42 10.11 -9.98
CA THR A 26 9.97 11.08 -8.97
C THR A 26 8.84 10.57 -8.08
N SER A 27 8.23 9.42 -8.40
CA SER A 27 7.10 8.91 -7.63
C SER A 27 6.92 7.41 -7.72
N VAL A 28 6.23 6.86 -6.73
CA VAL A 28 5.65 5.52 -6.77
C VAL A 28 4.16 5.66 -7.03
N GLN A 29 3.69 4.99 -8.08
CA GLN A 29 2.30 5.02 -8.51
C GLN A 29 1.69 3.61 -8.41
N TYR A 30 0.43 3.56 -8.01
CA TYR A 30 -0.40 2.36 -8.07
C TYR A 30 -1.69 2.71 -8.78
N PHE A 31 -2.06 1.95 -9.80
CA PHE A 31 -3.26 2.26 -10.58
C PHE A 31 -4.09 1.02 -10.86
N ASN A 32 -5.39 1.24 -10.99
CA ASN A 32 -6.34 0.29 -11.56
C ASN A 32 -7.29 1.07 -12.48
N ALA A 33 -8.31 0.40 -13.01
CA ALA A 33 -9.28 1.03 -13.92
C ALA A 33 -10.05 2.23 -13.29
N LYS A 34 -10.08 2.35 -11.95
CA LYS A 34 -10.88 3.35 -11.22
C LYS A 34 -10.08 4.56 -10.77
N GLN A 35 -8.82 4.37 -10.36
CA GLN A 35 -8.05 5.44 -9.72
C GLN A 35 -6.53 5.25 -9.83
N ARG A 36 -5.82 6.36 -9.72
CA ARG A 36 -4.36 6.42 -9.57
C ARG A 36 -3.99 6.89 -8.17
N LEU A 37 -3.27 6.04 -7.45
CA LEU A 37 -2.61 6.36 -6.19
C LEU A 37 -1.18 6.78 -6.50
N GLU A 38 -0.68 7.79 -5.79
CA GLU A 38 0.65 8.32 -6.04
C GLU A 38 1.25 8.86 -4.75
N MET A 39 2.53 8.57 -4.57
CA MET A 39 3.38 9.14 -3.53
C MET A 39 4.68 9.61 -4.19
N ASP A 40 5.02 10.89 -4.02
CA ASP A 40 6.29 11.42 -4.51
C ASP A 40 7.47 11.00 -3.63
N TYR A 41 8.69 11.28 -4.09
CA TYR A 41 9.93 10.98 -3.37
C TYR A 41 10.09 11.74 -2.04
N LEU A 42 9.28 12.79 -1.80
CA LEU A 42 9.20 13.53 -0.55
C LEU A 42 8.16 12.91 0.42
N GLY A 43 7.51 11.81 0.03
CA GLY A 43 6.48 11.14 0.83
C GLY A 43 5.11 11.81 0.75
N ARG A 44 4.89 12.76 -0.15
CA ARG A 44 3.59 13.42 -0.31
C ARG A 44 2.65 12.53 -1.11
N MET A 45 1.56 12.14 -0.46
CA MET A 45 0.53 11.31 -1.06
C MET A 45 -0.58 12.15 -1.68
N ASN A 46 -1.07 11.73 -2.86
CA ASN A 46 -2.32 12.26 -3.39
C ASN A 46 -3.53 11.84 -2.52
N LYS A 47 -4.68 12.52 -2.69
CA LYS A 47 -5.89 12.25 -1.88
C LYS A 47 -6.33 10.77 -1.92
N PRO A 48 -6.38 10.10 -3.08
CA PRO A 48 -6.67 8.67 -3.15
C PRO A 48 -5.71 7.78 -2.36
N MET A 49 -4.39 8.03 -2.45
CA MET A 49 -3.37 7.26 -1.73
C MET A 49 -3.54 7.39 -0.22
N LYS A 50 -3.82 8.60 0.28
CA LYS A 50 -4.11 8.85 1.71
C LYS A 50 -5.32 8.04 2.20
N GLN A 51 -6.40 8.02 1.43
CA GLN A 51 -7.61 7.27 1.78
C GLN A 51 -7.35 5.76 1.85
N LYS A 52 -6.59 5.22 0.88
CA LYS A 52 -6.22 3.80 0.87
C LYS A 52 -5.27 3.44 2.02
N TYR A 53 -4.31 4.30 2.31
CA TYR A 53 -3.41 4.10 3.45
C TYR A 53 -4.17 4.11 4.78
N MET A 54 -5.10 5.05 4.96
CA MET A 54 -5.95 5.10 6.15
C MET A 54 -6.81 3.83 6.31
N LEU A 55 -7.37 3.30 5.21
CA LEU A 55 -8.14 2.07 5.24
C LEU A 55 -7.28 0.86 5.63
N PHE A 56 -6.08 0.76 5.06
CA PHE A 56 -5.10 -0.27 5.42
C PHE A 56 -4.74 -0.19 6.91
N LEU A 57 -4.42 1.01 7.42
CA LEU A 57 -4.10 1.20 8.84
C LEU A 57 -5.26 0.82 9.75
N LYS A 58 -6.50 1.12 9.37
CA LYS A 58 -7.68 0.72 10.14
C LYS A 58 -7.81 -0.81 10.19
N GLN A 59 -7.59 -1.50 9.08
CA GLN A 59 -7.59 -2.98 9.05
C GLN A 59 -6.47 -3.55 9.93
N TYR A 60 -5.29 -2.94 9.88
CA TYR A 60 -4.16 -3.33 10.72
C TYR A 60 -4.42 -3.10 12.22
N LEU A 61 -4.97 -1.94 12.61
CA LEU A 61 -5.28 -1.66 14.01
C LEU A 61 -6.36 -2.59 14.56
N ASN A 62 -7.33 -2.98 13.73
CA ASN A 62 -8.43 -3.86 14.15
C ASN A 62 -8.01 -5.33 14.29
N ASN A 63 -7.13 -5.83 13.42
CA ASN A 63 -6.82 -7.27 13.30
C ASN A 63 -5.35 -7.59 13.61
N GLY A 64 -4.53 -6.57 13.83
CA GLY A 64 -3.14 -6.68 14.24
C GLY A 64 -2.28 -7.56 13.33
N LYS A 65 -1.57 -8.49 13.97
CA LYS A 65 -0.57 -9.36 13.35
C LYS A 65 -1.19 -10.32 12.33
N GLU A 66 -2.38 -10.85 12.59
CA GLU A 66 -3.06 -11.83 11.72
C GLU A 66 -3.34 -11.26 10.33
N PHE A 67 -3.78 -9.99 10.28
CA PHE A 67 -3.95 -9.28 9.02
C PHE A 67 -2.64 -9.17 8.24
N LEU A 68 -1.53 -8.77 8.89
CA LEU A 68 -0.24 -8.71 8.21
C LEU A 68 0.23 -10.09 7.72
N GLU A 69 -0.11 -11.16 8.43
CA GLU A 69 0.23 -12.53 8.03
C GLU A 69 -0.57 -13.00 6.81
N SER A 70 -1.85 -12.60 6.71
CA SER A 70 -2.66 -12.82 5.50
C SER A 70 -2.09 -12.16 4.24
N LEU A 71 -1.25 -11.14 4.42
CA LEU A 71 -0.60 -10.41 3.34
C LEU A 71 0.74 -11.02 2.92
N LYS A 72 1.33 -11.92 3.71
CA LYS A 72 2.53 -12.64 3.26
C LYS A 72 2.13 -13.50 2.06
N VAL A 73 2.89 -13.38 0.99
CA VAL A 73 2.80 -14.30 -0.15
C VAL A 73 3.42 -15.62 0.33
N ALA A 74 2.73 -16.73 0.06
CA ALA A 74 3.26 -18.08 0.33
C ALA A 74 4.51 -18.35 -0.50
#